data_AF-A0A6A4U3N2-F1
#
_entry.id   AF-A0A6A4U3N2-F1
#
_cell.length_a   1.000
_cell.length_b   1.000
_cell.length_c   1.000
_cell.angle_alpha   90.00
_cell.angle_beta   90.00
_cell.angle_gamma   90.00
#
_symmetry.space_group_name_H-M   'P 1'
#
loop_
_entity.id
_entity.type
_entity.pdbx_description
1 polymer ?
#
loop_
_entity_poly.entity_id
_entity_poly.type
_entity_poly.pdbx_seq_one_letter_code
_entity_poly.pdbx_strand_id
1 'polypeptide(L)'
;MTNALTLDLWNSILPLAGLSALVAWLPGWFAGADGLSQRVLAWAVVKTAVVAVVVGAGLAVGLYAAINDGVVAGILAAPVERVGFFLGRSALFALLWGPVLGFVWLVKAQEMNRRLGMRMVDERGKG
;
A
#
# COMPACT_ATOMS: atom_id res chain seq x y z
N MET A 1 35.44 5.46 14.61
CA MET A 1 34.01 5.45 14.98
C MET A 1 33.25 6.21 13.92
N THR A 2 32.89 5.55 12.82
CA THR A 2 32.19 6.15 11.68
C THR A 2 31.50 4.99 10.94
N ASN A 3 30.25 5.18 10.51
CA ASN A 3 29.39 4.23 9.75
C ASN A 3 28.44 3.30 10.52
N ALA A 4 28.01 3.65 11.73
CA ALA A 4 26.81 3.01 12.33
C ALA A 4 25.56 3.92 12.26
N LEU A 5 25.74 5.22 11.96
CA LEU A 5 24.67 6.22 11.84
C LEU A 5 24.32 6.61 10.40
N THR A 6 24.96 5.99 9.40
CA THR A 6 24.56 6.05 7.99
C THR A 6 23.48 5.00 7.67
N LEU A 7 22.57 4.75 8.62
CA LEU A 7 21.15 4.59 8.28
C LEU A 7 20.65 5.96 7.82
N ASP A 8 21.26 6.46 6.74
CA ASP A 8 21.06 7.80 6.24
C ASP A 8 19.59 7.98 5.93
N LEU A 9 19.10 9.20 6.11
CA LEU A 9 17.75 9.64 5.80
C LEU A 9 17.15 8.94 4.55
N TRP A 10 17.98 8.73 3.53
CA TRP A 10 17.70 8.01 2.30
C TRP A 10 17.24 6.56 2.47
N ASN A 11 17.86 5.75 3.34
CA ASN A 11 17.46 4.37 3.62
C ASN A 11 16.10 4.28 4.34
N SER A 12 15.69 5.35 5.02
CA SER A 12 14.35 5.43 5.64
C SER A 12 13.31 6.03 4.71
N ILE A 13 13.67 7.03 3.91
CA ILE A 13 12.78 7.72 2.97
C ILE A 13 12.45 6.85 1.76
N LEU A 14 13.40 6.11 1.18
CA LEU A 14 13.17 5.24 0.02
C LEU A 14 12.04 4.22 0.24
N PRO A 15 12.04 3.42 1.32
CA PRO A 15 10.96 2.47 1.57
C PRO A 15 9.61 3.16 1.83
N LEU A 16 9.60 4.32 2.50
CA LEU A 16 8.40 5.12 2.73
C LEU A 16 7.83 5.72 1.44
N ALA A 17 8.70 6.22 0.56
CA ALA A 17 8.33 6.75 -0.75
C ALA A 17 7.83 5.63 -1.67
N GLY A 18 8.49 4.47 -1.64
CA GLY A 18 8.06 3.27 -2.35
C GLY A 18 6.68 2.79 -1.90
N LEU A 19 6.45 2.69 -0.59
CA LEU A 19 5.14 2.36 -0.03
C LEU A 19 4.07 3.41 -0.38
N SER A 20 4.42 4.70 -0.33
CA SER A 20 3.52 5.79 -0.73
C SER A 20 3.11 5.69 -2.20
N ALA A 21 4.06 5.47 -3.10
CA ALA A 21 3.80 5.31 -4.52
C ALA A 21 2.93 4.07 -4.79
N LEU A 22 3.22 2.97 -4.09
CA LEU A 22 2.48 1.72 -4.18
C LEU A 22 1.03 1.90 -3.73
N VAL A 23 0.80 2.55 -2.57
CA VAL A 23 -0.54 2.86 -2.04
C VAL A 23 -1.33 3.81 -2.94
N ALA A 24 -0.67 4.79 -3.56
CA ALA A 24 -1.32 5.74 -4.46
C ALA A 24 -1.71 5.13 -5.82
N TRP A 25 -0.91 4.20 -6.33
CA TRP A 25 -1.06 3.69 -7.70
C TRP A 25 -1.90 2.41 -7.79
N LEU A 26 -1.75 1.48 -6.85
CA LEU A 26 -2.44 0.17 -6.90
C LEU A 26 -3.97 0.22 -6.92
N PRO A 27 -4.66 1.12 -6.20
CA PRO A 27 -6.12 1.18 -6.28
C PRO A 27 -6.62 1.46 -7.70
N GLY A 28 -5.89 2.29 -8.46
CA GLY A 28 -6.20 2.57 -9.86
C GLY A 28 -5.94 1.38 -10.77
N TRP A 29 -4.85 0.63 -10.54
CA TRP A 29 -4.55 -0.57 -11.30
C TRP A 29 -5.57 -1.70 -11.04
N PHE A 30 -5.96 -1.92 -9.77
CA PHE A 30 -6.94 -2.93 -9.41
C PHE A 30 -8.38 -2.60 -9.80
N ALA A 31 -8.77 -1.32 -9.82
CA ALA A 31 -10.11 -0.92 -10.24
C ALA A 31 -10.33 -1.03 -11.77
N GLY A 32 -9.24 -1.04 -12.55
CA GLY A 32 -9.30 -1.07 -14.01
C GLY A 32 -9.78 0.25 -14.63
N ALA A 33 -9.50 0.47 -15.91
CA ALA A 33 -9.86 1.71 -16.61
C ALA A 33 -11.38 1.92 -16.77
N ASP A 34 -12.15 0.82 -16.76
CA ASP A 34 -13.59 0.78 -17.06
C ASP A 34 -14.49 0.49 -15.85
N GLY A 35 -13.91 0.37 -14.65
CA GLY A 35 -14.66 0.05 -13.43
C GLY A 35 -15.53 1.22 -12.94
N LEU A 36 -16.77 1.31 -13.43
CA LEU A 36 -17.78 2.29 -13.00
C LEU A 36 -18.49 1.93 -11.67
N SER A 37 -17.97 0.96 -10.92
CA SER A 37 -18.63 0.43 -9.72
C SER A 37 -17.87 0.80 -8.44
N GLN A 38 -18.57 1.47 -7.52
CA GLN A 38 -18.04 1.74 -6.17
C GLN A 38 -17.61 0.47 -5.43
N ARG A 39 -18.26 -0.68 -5.70
CA ARG A 39 -17.91 -1.96 -5.10
C ARG A 39 -16.54 -2.46 -5.58
N VAL A 40 -16.23 -2.27 -6.86
CA VAL A 40 -14.92 -2.63 -7.44
C VAL A 40 -13.83 -1.73 -6.85
N LEU A 41 -14.10 -0.43 -6.73
CA LEU A 41 -13.18 0.52 -6.12
C LEU A 41 -12.92 0.23 -4.63
N ALA A 42 -13.95 -0.13 -3.85
CA ALA A 42 -13.81 -0.50 -2.46
C ALA A 42 -12.93 -1.75 -2.30
N TRP A 43 -13.15 -2.78 -3.12
CA TRP A 43 -12.31 -3.98 -3.10
C TRP A 43 -10.87 -3.71 -3.57
N ALA A 44 -10.68 -2.79 -4.52
CA ALA A 44 -9.34 -2.36 -4.94
C ALA A 44 -8.58 -1.72 -3.77
N VAL A 45 -9.23 -0.85 -2.99
CA VAL A 45 -8.64 -0.22 -1.80
C VAL A 45 -8.30 -1.26 -0.73
N VAL A 46 -9.19 -2.22 -0.46
CA VAL A 46 -8.93 -3.31 0.49
C VAL A 46 -7.73 -4.15 0.05
N LYS A 47 -7.66 -4.52 -1.24
CA LYS A 47 -6.51 -5.26 -1.78
C LYS A 47 -5.22 -4.47 -1.63
N THR A 48 -5.23 -3.17 -1.90
CA THR A 48 -4.07 -2.29 -1.70
C THR A 48 -3.63 -2.25 -0.24
N ALA A 49 -4.56 -2.21 0.70
CA ALA A 49 -4.24 -2.26 2.13
C ALA A 49 -3.53 -3.57 2.51
N VAL A 50 -4.01 -4.71 2.01
CA VAL A 50 -3.38 -6.02 2.23
C VAL A 50 -1.97 -6.05 1.63
N VAL A 51 -1.79 -5.56 0.40
CA VAL A 51 -0.46 -5.51 -0.24
C VAL A 51 0.48 -4.61 0.54
N ALA A 52 0.04 -3.44 1.02
CA ALA A 52 0.85 -2.53 1.82
C ALA A 52 1.32 -3.18 3.13
N VAL A 53 0.49 -3.99 3.78
CA VAL A 53 0.87 -4.76 4.96
C VAL A 53 1.93 -5.81 4.64
N VAL A 54 1.77 -6.55 3.54
CA VAL A 54 2.75 -7.59 3.15
C VAL A 54 4.09 -6.97 2.77
N VAL A 55 4.08 -5.90 1.97
CA VAL A 55 5.30 -5.19 1.55
C VAL A 55 5.97 -4.52 2.76
N GLY A 56 5.20 -3.90 3.66
CA GLY A 56 5.71 -3.31 4.89
C GLY A 56 6.37 -4.33 5.81
N ALA A 57 5.79 -5.53 5.94
CA ALA A 57 6.40 -6.63 6.69
C ALA A 57 7.71 -7.11 6.05
N GLY A 58 7.76 -7.24 4.72
CA GLY A 58 8.98 -7.61 4.00
C GLY A 58 10.10 -6.57 4.17
N LEU A 59 9.77 -5.28 4.10
CA LEU A 59 10.71 -4.19 4.36
C LEU A 59 11.22 -4.21 5.80
N ALA A 60 10.35 -4.48 6.78
CA ALA A 60 10.75 -4.61 8.18
C ALA A 60 11.72 -5.78 8.37
N VAL A 61 11.48 -6.92 7.74
CA VAL A 61 12.42 -8.06 7.75
C VAL A 61 13.76 -7.68 7.12
N GLY A 62 13.76 -7.00 5.97
CA GLY A 62 14.98 -6.56 5.29
C GLY A 62 15.81 -5.59 6.13
N LEU A 63 15.15 -4.60 6.74
CA LEU A 63 15.79 -3.65 7.67
C LEU A 63 16.38 -4.36 8.90
N TYR A 64 15.65 -5.31 9.48
CA TYR A 64 16.15 -6.07 10.63
C TYR A 64 17.34 -6.97 10.27
N ALA A 65 17.29 -7.62 9.10
CA ALA A 65 18.37 -8.48 8.60
C ALA A 65 19.63 -7.69 8.21
N ALA A 66 19.49 -6.43 7.78
CA ALA A 66 20.63 -5.56 7.49
C ALA A 66 21.37 -5.09 8.75
N ILE A 67 20.71 -5.09 9.91
CA ILE A 67 21.26 -4.62 11.19
C ILE A 67 21.70 -5.80 12.08
N ASN A 68 21.03 -6.95 11.99
CA ASN A 68 21.31 -8.11 12.83
C ASN A 68 21.56 -9.36 11.99
N ASP A 69 22.68 -10.05 12.29
CA ASP A 69 22.94 -11.38 11.75
C ASP A 69 21.95 -12.41 12.30
N GLY A 70 21.52 -13.34 11.44
CA GLY A 70 20.68 -14.48 11.85
C GLY A 70 19.17 -14.22 11.92
N VAL A 71 18.66 -13.07 11.49
CA VAL A 71 17.21 -12.79 11.44
C VAL A 71 16.47 -13.80 10.55
N VAL A 72 17.03 -14.13 9.39
CA VAL A 72 16.45 -15.14 8.47
C VAL A 72 16.47 -16.53 9.11
N ALA A 73 17.56 -16.89 9.79
CA ALA A 73 17.66 -18.14 10.54
C ALA A 73 16.64 -18.19 11.69
N GLY A 74 16.41 -17.07 12.38
CA GLY A 74 15.39 -16.94 13.42
C GLY A 74 13.96 -17.07 12.89
N ILE A 75 13.69 -16.54 11.70
CA ILE A 75 12.40 -16.74 11.00
C ILE A 75 12.22 -18.21 10.63
N LEU A 76 13.25 -18.87 10.11
CA LEU A 76 13.18 -20.29 9.75
C LEU A 76 13.03 -21.20 10.98
N ALA A 77 13.60 -20.81 12.12
CA ALA A 77 13.50 -21.55 13.37
C ALA A 77 12.13 -21.41 14.06
N ALA A 78 11.49 -20.24 13.96
CA ALA A 78 10.18 -19.98 14.56
C ALA A 78 9.28 -19.17 13.60
N PRO A 79 8.83 -19.78 12.49
CA PRO A 79 8.20 -19.05 11.39
C PRO A 79 6.87 -18.39 11.79
N VAL A 80 6.01 -19.09 12.53
CA VAL A 80 4.69 -18.55 12.89
C VAL A 80 4.81 -17.34 13.81
N GLU A 81 5.62 -17.43 14.85
CA GLU A 81 5.80 -16.35 15.83
C GLU A 81 6.51 -15.13 15.24
N ARG A 82 7.57 -15.36 14.44
CA ARG A 82 8.36 -14.28 13.83
C ARG A 82 7.61 -13.60 12.70
N VAL A 83 6.92 -14.35 11.83
CA VAL A 83 6.07 -13.76 10.78
C VAL A 83 4.90 -12.99 11.41
N GLY A 84 4.28 -13.53 12.46
CA GLY A 84 3.24 -12.84 13.23
C GLY A 84 3.72 -11.52 13.83
N PHE A 85 4.94 -11.50 14.38
CA PHE A 85 5.57 -10.29 14.92
C PHE A 85 5.75 -9.19 13.86
N PHE A 86 6.32 -9.53 12.69
CA PHE A 86 6.54 -8.56 11.62
C PHE A 86 5.24 -8.09 10.96
N LEU A 87 4.27 -8.99 10.78
CA LEU A 87 2.93 -8.64 10.31
C LEU A 87 2.19 -7.74 11.30
N GLY A 88 2.24 -8.04 12.60
CA GLY A 88 1.63 -7.21 13.64
C GLY A 88 2.23 -5.81 13.67
N ARG A 89 3.56 -5.70 13.52
CA ARG A 89 4.23 -4.40 13.43
C ARG A 89 3.88 -3.64 12.15
N SER A 90 3.79 -4.33 11.02
CA SER A 90 3.34 -3.72 9.77
C SER A 90 1.87 -3.31 9.79
N ALA A 91 1.01 -4.01 10.54
CA ALA A 91 -0.39 -3.65 10.72
C ALA A 91 -0.55 -2.34 11.51
N LEU A 92 0.33 -2.07 12.49
CA LEU A 92 0.36 -0.77 13.17
C LEU A 92 0.75 0.36 12.21
N PHE A 93 1.68 0.12 11.28
CA PHE A 93 1.96 1.06 10.20
C PHE A 93 0.82 1.14 9.18
N ALA A 94 0.01 0.10 9.02
CA ALA A 94 -1.18 0.09 8.16
C ALA A 94 -2.25 1.10 8.60
N LEU A 95 -2.37 1.34 9.91
CA LEU A 95 -3.29 2.33 10.45
C LEU A 95 -2.95 3.76 9.97
N LEU A 96 -1.67 4.06 9.73
CA LEU A 96 -1.23 5.32 9.13
C LEU A 96 -1.75 5.49 7.69
N TRP A 97 -1.93 4.39 6.96
CA TRP A 97 -2.36 4.42 5.56
C TRP A 97 -3.87 4.58 5.41
N GLY A 98 -4.67 4.39 6.46
CA GLY A 98 -6.13 4.54 6.42
C GLY A 98 -6.59 5.88 5.82
N PRO A 99 -6.11 7.03 6.33
CA PRO A 99 -6.42 8.34 5.77
C PRO A 99 -5.99 8.52 4.31
N VAL A 100 -4.80 8.02 3.94
CA VAL A 100 -4.26 8.12 2.57
C VAL A 100 -5.11 7.30 1.60
N LEU A 101 -5.43 6.06 1.97
CA LEU A 101 -6.31 5.17 1.20
C LEU A 101 -7.73 5.75 1.06
N GLY A 102 -8.26 6.37 2.12
CA GLY A 102 -9.53 7.08 2.09
C GLY A 102 -9.52 8.26 1.12
N PHE A 103 -8.44 9.05 1.10
CA PHE A 103 -8.27 10.15 0.15
C PHE A 103 -8.18 9.66 -1.30
N VAL A 104 -7.36 8.64 -1.56
CA VAL A 104 -7.25 8.03 -2.90
C VAL A 104 -8.61 7.49 -3.37
N TRP A 105 -9.36 6.84 -2.48
CA TRP A 105 -10.72 6.39 -2.76
C TRP A 105 -11.64 7.56 -3.15
N LEU A 106 -11.65 8.65 -2.38
CA LEU A 106 -12.47 9.83 -2.67
C LEU A 106 -12.16 10.42 -4.05
N VAL A 107 -10.88 10.64 -4.36
CA VAL A 107 -10.45 11.18 -5.66
C VAL A 107 -10.90 10.27 -6.80
N LYS A 108 -10.74 8.95 -6.65
CA LYS A 108 -11.16 7.98 -7.67
C LYS A 108 -12.69 7.90 -7.80
N ALA A 109 -13.42 7.99 -6.69
CA ALA A 109 -14.89 8.02 -6.71
C ALA A 109 -15.43 9.29 -7.39
N GLN A 110 -14.79 10.45 -7.16
CA GLN A 110 -15.13 11.69 -7.84
C GLN A 110 -14.89 11.60 -9.35
N GLU A 111 -13.74 11.07 -9.77
CA GLU A 111 -13.42 10.86 -11.18
C GLU A 111 -14.40 9.88 -11.85
N MET A 112 -14.81 8.82 -11.14
CA MET A 112 -15.81 7.87 -11.62
C MET A 112 -17.17 8.53 -11.84
N ASN A 113 -17.64 9.33 -10.87
CA ASN A 113 -18.89 10.08 -10.98
C ASN A 113 -18.84 11.08 -12.15
N ARG A 114 -17.69 11.72 -12.38
CA ARG A 114 -17.48 12.62 -13.53
C ARG A 114 -17.64 11.88 -14.86
N ARG A 115 -17.07 10.68 -14.99
CA ARG A 115 -17.18 9.84 -16.20
C ARG A 115 -18.61 9.37 -16.45
N LEU A 116 -19.33 8.98 -15.39
CA LEU A 116 -20.76 8.65 -15.49
C LEU A 116 -21.58 9.84 -15.99
N GLY A 117 -21.32 11.04 -15.43
CA GLY A 117 -21.95 12.28 -15.87
C GLY A 117 -21.74 12.55 -17.36
N MET A 118 -20.50 12.44 -17.85
CA MET A 118 -20.18 12.65 -19.26
C MET A 118 -20.90 11.64 -20.18
N ARG A 119 -20.91 10.35 -19.82
CA ARG A 119 -21.61 9.31 -20.61
C ARG A 119 -23.12 9.58 -20.71
N MET A 120 -23.76 9.99 -19.61
CA MET A 120 -25.18 10.33 -19.62
C MET A 120 -25.50 11.53 -20.53
N VAL A 121 -24.62 12.53 -20.60
CA VAL A 121 -24.78 13.67 -21.51
C VAL A 121 -24.62 13.24 -22.97
N ASP A 122 -23.62 12.41 -23.28
CA ASP A 122 -23.38 11.91 -24.64
C ASP A 122 -24.53 11.03 -25.16
N GLU A 123 -25.15 10.24 -24.29
CA GLU A 123 -26.33 9.43 -24.63
C GLU A 123 -27.57 10.30 -24.87
N ARG A 124 -27.74 11.40 -24.11
CA ARG A 124 -28.89 12.30 -24.23
C ARG A 124 -28.83 13.22 -25.46
N GLY A 125 -27.63 13.49 -25.97
CA GLY A 125 -27.43 14.28 -27.20
C GLY A 125 -27.61 13.50 -28.51
N LYS A 126 -27.82 12.18 -28.43
CA LYS A 126 -28.02 11.28 -29.59
C LYS A 126 -29.49 10.88 -29.83
N GLY A 127 -30.43 11.40 -29.02
CA GLY A 127 -31.88 11.25 -29.22
C GLY A 127 -32.49 12.55 -29.72
#